data_AF-A0AAD2DDH3-F1
#
_entry.id   AF-A0AAD2DDH3-F1
#
_cell.length_a   1.000
_cell.length_b   1.000
_cell.length_c   1.000
_cell.angle_alpha   90.00
_cell.angle_beta   90.00
_cell.angle_gamma   90.00
#
_symmetry.space_group_name_H-M   'P 1'
#
loop_
_entity.id
_entity.type
_entity.pdbx_description
1 polymer ?
#
loop_
_entity_poly.entity_id
_entity_poly.type
_entity_poly.pdbx_seq_one_letter_code
_entity_poly.pdbx_strand_id
1 'polypeptide(L)'
;MANRQLPDFLTAENDLDGQEPVYIAQGGKTRKTLLSKIKEFIIGTTELTTTDKSISGAIEEVKEIADNNTTQLKDLANPSLLINGDFRNPVNQRRKSSYNVNGEYTIDRWRFINDNNGTMTINDGYISISNGVANNTYLQYNYDTDMKVLEGEKVTFTIVYKSTATYRLSSFIGSAEEDVNIYLTPIDDWTVKTLTLDLSSWKYSIGKVESSIILQSYDGSSFTNGTLDVKYIKLELGSVATPFIPRLYGEELALCQRYYEEVPAGQQVLGVKDNVNAFIYWNFIVEKRINPTVSFTHPGYDNNHVNAYSNNIELANTPVEIEWTNKRTARMKIPALSSVPIGSAISAFGAITINAEIY
;
A
#
# COMPACT_ATOMS: atom_id res chain seq x y z
N MET A 1 69.93 -26.03 38.06
CA MET A 1 69.88 -26.12 36.58
C MET A 1 68.77 -25.20 36.12
N ALA A 2 69.09 -24.26 35.22
CA ALA A 2 68.25 -23.12 34.90
C ALA A 2 66.99 -23.50 34.12
N ASN A 3 65.86 -22.87 34.49
CA ASN A 3 64.64 -22.81 33.68
C ASN A 3 64.98 -22.20 32.32
N ARG A 4 64.91 -23.00 31.24
CA ARG A 4 64.85 -22.47 29.87
C ARG A 4 63.37 -22.22 29.56
N GLN A 5 62.98 -20.95 29.53
CA GLN A 5 61.71 -20.54 28.92
C GLN A 5 61.71 -20.98 27.44
N LEU A 6 60.55 -21.42 26.96
CA LEU A 6 60.31 -21.82 25.56
C LEU A 6 60.78 -20.69 24.64
N PRO A 7 61.62 -20.95 23.61
CA PRO A 7 61.96 -19.94 22.62
C PRO A 7 60.68 -19.46 21.93
N ASP A 8 60.67 -18.19 21.55
CA ASP A 8 59.59 -17.48 20.89
C ASP A 8 58.93 -18.31 19.78
N PHE A 9 57.75 -18.89 20.06
CA PHE A 9 56.94 -19.61 19.06
C PHE A 9 56.34 -18.68 17.99
N LEU A 10 56.42 -17.36 18.18
CA LEU A 10 55.80 -16.36 17.30
C LEU A 10 56.60 -16.07 16.01
N THR A 11 57.87 -16.46 15.92
CA THR A 11 58.70 -16.24 14.72
C THR A 11 58.98 -17.50 13.91
N ALA A 12 58.69 -18.70 14.43
CA ALA A 12 58.94 -19.95 13.71
C ALA A 12 57.88 -20.28 12.65
N GLU A 13 56.70 -19.65 12.69
CA GLU A 13 55.57 -20.05 11.83
C GLU A 13 55.82 -19.81 10.33
N ASN A 14 56.74 -18.91 9.98
CA ASN A 14 57.11 -18.60 8.58
C ASN A 14 58.25 -19.46 8.02
N ASP A 15 58.95 -20.25 8.84
CA ASP A 15 60.14 -21.04 8.43
C ASP A 15 59.88 -22.57 8.46
N LEU A 16 58.65 -23.00 8.77
CA LEU A 16 58.27 -24.40 8.87
C LEU A 16 57.60 -24.90 7.57
N ASP A 17 58.12 -25.97 6.98
CA ASP A 17 57.67 -26.53 5.69
C ASP A 17 56.54 -27.56 5.84
N GLY A 18 56.14 -27.86 7.08
CA GLY A 18 55.05 -28.78 7.41
C GLY A 18 55.46 -30.26 7.44
N GLN A 19 56.72 -30.59 7.16
CA GLN A 19 57.30 -31.93 7.28
C GLN A 19 57.89 -32.20 8.68
N GLU A 20 57.76 -31.26 9.61
CA GLU A 20 58.31 -31.42 10.94
C GLU A 20 57.53 -32.49 11.72
N PRO A 21 58.25 -33.41 12.40
CA PRO A 21 57.62 -34.45 13.17
C PRO A 21 57.03 -33.87 14.47
N VAL A 22 55.71 -34.01 14.62
CA VAL A 22 54.97 -33.65 15.83
C VAL A 22 54.62 -34.91 16.60
N TYR A 23 54.79 -34.85 17.93
CA TYR A 23 54.49 -35.96 18.82
C TYR A 23 53.25 -35.63 19.66
N ILE A 24 52.22 -36.46 19.56
CA ILE A 24 50.98 -36.34 20.32
C ILE A 24 50.96 -37.45 21.36
N ALA A 25 50.87 -37.09 22.63
CA ALA A 25 50.74 -38.04 23.73
C ALA A 25 49.29 -38.07 24.23
N GLN A 26 48.66 -39.25 24.22
CA GLN A 26 47.31 -39.46 24.77
C GLN A 26 47.23 -40.84 25.42
N GLY A 27 46.73 -40.91 26.66
CA GLY A 27 46.50 -42.17 27.37
C GLY A 27 47.77 -43.01 27.56
N GLY A 28 48.92 -42.37 27.83
CA GLY A 28 50.20 -43.05 28.03
C GLY A 28 50.86 -43.59 26.75
N LYS A 29 50.30 -43.28 25.56
CA LYS A 29 50.88 -43.63 24.27
C LYS A 29 51.26 -42.36 23.51
N THR A 30 52.44 -42.37 22.89
CA THR A 30 52.92 -41.28 22.05
C THR A 30 52.89 -41.70 20.59
N ARG A 31 52.24 -40.91 19.74
CA ARG A 31 52.20 -41.10 18.30
C ARG A 31 52.96 -39.98 17.60
N LYS A 32 53.75 -40.34 16.60
CA LYS A 32 54.46 -39.41 15.72
C LYS A 32 53.62 -39.15 14.48
N THR A 33 53.41 -37.88 14.14
CA THR A 33 52.76 -37.43 12.90
C THR A 33 53.53 -36.24 12.33
N LEU A 34 53.07 -35.69 11.21
CA LEU A 34 53.61 -34.47 10.62
C LEU A 34 52.73 -33.27 10.96
N LEU A 35 53.35 -32.09 11.08
CA LEU A 35 52.65 -30.84 11.36
C LEU A 35 51.57 -30.54 10.32
N SER A 36 51.84 -30.82 9.04
CA SER A 36 50.88 -30.72 7.92
C SER A 36 49.58 -31.50 8.16
N LYS A 37 49.68 -32.76 8.61
CA LYS A 37 48.51 -33.61 8.87
C LYS A 37 47.66 -33.14 10.05
N ILE A 38 48.26 -32.46 11.02
CA ILE A 38 47.53 -31.85 12.13
C ILE A 38 46.76 -30.61 11.63
N LYS A 39 47.39 -29.79 10.77
CA LYS A 39 46.74 -28.63 10.15
C LYS A 39 45.51 -29.06 9.33
N GLU A 40 45.65 -30.07 8.48
CA GLU A 40 44.53 -30.63 7.70
C GLU A 40 43.38 -31.16 8.58
N PHE A 41 43.71 -31.79 9.69
CA PHE A 41 42.71 -32.32 10.64
C PHE A 41 41.95 -31.23 11.40
N ILE A 42 42.63 -30.13 11.78
CA ILE A 42 42.03 -29.03 12.54
C ILE A 42 41.18 -28.14 11.65
N ILE A 43 41.63 -27.87 10.42
CA ILE A 43 41.02 -26.86 9.54
C ILE A 43 39.91 -27.48 8.67
N GLY A 44 39.91 -28.80 8.47
CA GLY A 44 38.99 -29.48 7.54
C GLY A 44 39.37 -29.19 6.08
N THR A 45 39.13 -30.15 5.19
CA THR A 45 39.58 -30.10 3.78
C THR A 45 38.71 -29.21 2.88
N THR A 46 37.95 -28.27 3.45
CA THR A 46 37.15 -27.32 2.66
C THR A 46 37.84 -25.98 2.73
N GLU A 47 38.53 -25.59 1.66
CA GLU A 47 39.13 -24.27 1.57
C GLU A 47 38.01 -23.21 1.62
N LEU A 48 38.00 -22.45 2.72
CA LEU A 48 37.27 -21.20 2.82
C LEU A 48 38.10 -20.14 2.06
N THR A 49 37.54 -19.64 0.96
CA THR A 49 38.15 -18.58 0.15
C THR A 49 37.94 -17.22 0.81
N THR A 50 38.57 -16.99 1.96
CA THR A 50 38.58 -15.70 2.66
C THR A 50 39.86 -14.94 2.32
N THR A 51 39.81 -13.61 2.31
CA THR A 51 41.01 -12.77 2.12
C THR A 51 41.83 -12.63 3.41
N ASP A 52 41.22 -12.88 4.57
CA ASP A 52 41.87 -12.89 5.88
C ASP A 52 42.07 -14.32 6.41
N LYS A 53 43.30 -14.67 6.82
CA LYS A 53 43.70 -16.02 7.26
C LYS A 53 43.32 -16.33 8.72
N SER A 54 42.67 -15.39 9.42
CA SER A 54 42.23 -15.57 10.81
C SER A 54 40.76 -16.00 10.90
N ILE A 55 40.42 -16.81 11.92
CA ILE A 55 39.02 -17.20 12.21
C ILE A 55 38.15 -15.95 12.43
N SER A 56 38.70 -14.91 13.06
CA SER A 56 38.02 -13.62 13.26
C SER A 56 37.71 -12.91 11.94
N GLY A 57 38.68 -12.84 11.01
CA GLY A 57 38.47 -12.20 9.71
C GLY A 57 37.44 -12.94 8.85
N ALA A 58 37.45 -14.28 8.88
CA ALA A 58 36.45 -15.09 8.20
C ALA A 58 35.02 -14.85 8.74
N ILE A 59 34.86 -14.70 10.06
CA ILE A 59 33.57 -14.38 10.69
C ILE A 59 33.09 -12.98 10.27
N GLU A 60 34.01 -12.02 10.17
CA GLU A 60 33.70 -10.64 9.79
C GLU A 60 33.30 -10.53 8.31
N GLU A 61 34.00 -11.21 7.40
CA GLU A 61 33.62 -11.32 5.99
C GLU A 61 32.25 -11.99 5.80
N VAL A 62 31.98 -13.09 6.50
CA VAL A 62 30.66 -13.77 6.44
C VAL A 62 29.55 -12.86 6.98
N LYS A 63 29.83 -12.10 8.04
CA LYS A 63 28.88 -11.13 8.60
C LYS A 63 28.60 -10.01 7.60
N GLU A 64 29.62 -9.47 6.94
CA GLU A 64 29.47 -8.46 5.90
C GLU A 64 28.66 -8.98 4.70
N ILE A 65 28.91 -10.23 4.26
CA ILE A 65 28.10 -10.89 3.23
C ILE A 65 26.66 -11.07 3.70
N ALA A 66 26.43 -11.49 4.94
CA ALA A 66 25.10 -11.67 5.50
C ALA A 66 24.34 -10.34 5.62
N ASP A 67 25.01 -9.27 6.03
CA ASP A 67 24.46 -7.92 6.14
C ASP A 67 24.15 -7.34 4.74
N ASN A 68 25.04 -7.55 3.76
CA ASN A 68 24.81 -7.19 2.35
C ASN A 68 23.63 -7.97 1.75
N ASN A 69 23.57 -9.29 1.95
CA ASN A 69 22.44 -10.10 1.48
C ASN A 69 21.12 -9.71 2.14
N THR A 70 21.13 -9.37 3.44
CA THR A 70 19.95 -8.89 4.16
C THR A 70 19.47 -7.55 3.60
N THR A 71 20.41 -6.66 3.24
CA THR A 71 20.10 -5.37 2.58
C THR A 71 19.51 -5.60 1.19
N GLN A 72 20.14 -6.44 0.36
CA GLN A 72 19.61 -6.80 -0.96
C GLN A 72 18.22 -7.46 -0.90
N LEU A 73 17.96 -8.30 0.10
CA LEU A 73 16.64 -8.91 0.30
C LEU A 73 15.55 -7.89 0.66
N LYS A 74 15.89 -6.86 1.44
CA LYS A 74 14.98 -5.72 1.70
C LYS A 74 14.74 -4.89 0.43
N ASP A 75 15.74 -4.78 -0.42
CA ASP A 75 15.65 -4.07 -1.71
C ASP A 75 14.88 -4.88 -2.79
N LEU A 76 14.69 -6.19 -2.60
CA LEU A 76 14.05 -7.07 -3.59
C LEU A 76 12.50 -7.03 -3.54
N ALA A 77 11.90 -6.57 -2.45
CA ALA A 77 10.44 -6.50 -2.33
C ALA A 77 9.99 -5.45 -1.31
N ASN A 78 9.85 -4.20 -1.75
CA ASN A 78 9.17 -3.18 -0.97
C ASN A 78 7.77 -2.90 -1.56
N PRO A 79 6.68 -3.32 -0.88
CA PRO A 79 5.32 -3.09 -1.35
C PRO A 79 4.98 -1.60 -1.42
N SER A 80 4.11 -1.23 -2.36
CA SER A 80 3.59 0.13 -2.43
C SER A 80 2.84 0.49 -1.15
N LEU A 81 3.08 1.63 -0.53
CA LEU A 81 2.26 2.18 0.54
C LEU A 81 0.91 2.72 0.03
N LEU A 82 0.79 2.96 -1.28
CA LEU A 82 -0.48 3.36 -1.88
C LEU A 82 -1.44 2.18 -1.94
N ILE A 83 -2.68 2.47 -1.60
CA ILE A 83 -3.83 1.59 -1.83
C ILE A 83 -4.37 1.91 -3.23
N ASN A 84 -4.66 0.88 -4.01
CA ASN A 84 -5.19 0.93 -5.35
C ASN A 84 -4.30 1.71 -6.34
N GLY A 85 -2.98 1.61 -6.18
CA GLY A 85 -2.00 2.28 -7.05
C GLY A 85 -1.70 1.53 -8.36
N ASP A 86 -2.18 0.29 -8.52
CA ASP A 86 -2.08 -0.47 -9.76
C ASP A 86 -3.30 -0.24 -10.65
N PHE A 87 -3.15 0.60 -11.67
CA PHE A 87 -4.25 0.94 -12.58
C PHE A 87 -4.40 -0.07 -13.73
N ARG A 88 -3.59 -1.13 -13.77
CA ARG A 88 -3.76 -2.22 -14.75
C ARG A 88 -4.96 -3.11 -14.41
N ASN A 89 -5.29 -3.22 -13.12
CA ASN A 89 -6.45 -3.95 -12.62
C ASN A 89 -7.00 -3.29 -11.33
N PRO A 90 -7.54 -2.06 -11.44
CA PRO A 90 -7.91 -1.28 -10.26
C PRO A 90 -9.14 -1.86 -9.58
N VAL A 91 -9.20 -1.73 -8.25
CA VAL A 91 -10.46 -1.87 -7.51
C VAL A 91 -11.35 -0.68 -7.87
N ASN A 92 -12.56 -1.00 -8.34
CA ASN A 92 -13.55 -0.02 -8.76
C ASN A 92 -14.94 -0.47 -8.30
N GLN A 93 -15.22 -0.28 -7.01
CA GLN A 93 -16.47 -0.73 -6.40
C GLN A 93 -17.71 -0.03 -6.99
N ARG A 94 -17.53 1.19 -7.52
CA ARG A 94 -18.56 2.01 -8.18
C ARG A 94 -18.90 1.58 -9.61
N ARG A 95 -18.09 0.71 -10.22
CA ARG A 95 -18.36 0.02 -11.51
C ARG A 95 -18.61 0.93 -12.72
N LYS A 96 -18.13 2.17 -12.69
CA LYS A 96 -18.15 3.05 -13.88
C LYS A 96 -16.89 2.86 -14.71
N SER A 97 -17.00 2.93 -16.03
CA SER A 97 -15.86 2.91 -16.96
C SER A 97 -15.20 4.28 -17.14
N SER A 98 -15.92 5.36 -16.82
CA SER A 98 -15.40 6.73 -16.84
C SER A 98 -16.02 7.58 -15.74
N TYR A 99 -15.27 8.61 -15.35
CA TYR A 99 -15.63 9.55 -14.31
C TYR A 99 -15.44 10.99 -14.82
N ASN A 100 -16.53 11.73 -14.87
CA ASN A 100 -16.56 13.18 -15.06
C ASN A 100 -17.18 13.76 -13.78
N VAL A 101 -16.34 13.95 -12.76
CA VAL A 101 -16.76 14.37 -11.42
C VAL A 101 -15.83 15.47 -10.92
N ASN A 102 -16.34 16.34 -10.05
CA ASN A 102 -15.56 17.42 -9.45
C ASN A 102 -15.50 17.23 -7.94
N GLY A 103 -14.39 16.68 -7.45
CA GLY A 103 -14.17 16.51 -6.03
C GLY A 103 -14.77 15.24 -5.44
N GLU A 104 -15.02 14.23 -6.26
CA GLU A 104 -15.54 12.93 -5.82
C GLU A 104 -14.51 11.83 -6.05
N TYR A 105 -14.65 10.75 -5.27
CA TYR A 105 -13.84 9.55 -5.45
C TYR A 105 -14.30 8.73 -6.65
N THR A 106 -13.32 8.14 -7.34
CA THR A 106 -13.50 7.39 -8.58
C THR A 106 -13.17 5.92 -8.37
N ILE A 107 -12.08 5.42 -8.99
CA ILE A 107 -11.48 4.16 -8.57
C ILE A 107 -11.02 4.35 -7.13
N ASP A 108 -11.43 3.43 -6.26
CA ASP A 108 -11.33 3.53 -4.81
C ASP A 108 -10.01 4.17 -4.34
N ARG A 109 -10.10 5.09 -3.36
CA ARG A 109 -8.99 5.92 -2.83
C ARG A 109 -8.50 7.07 -3.71
N TRP A 110 -8.81 7.08 -5.00
CA TRP A 110 -8.42 8.17 -5.88
C TRP A 110 -9.61 9.11 -6.11
N ARG A 111 -9.35 10.40 -5.94
CA ARG A 111 -10.32 11.48 -6.10
C ARG A 111 -10.04 12.20 -7.39
N PHE A 112 -11.07 12.44 -8.19
CA PHE A 112 -10.93 13.18 -9.44
C PHE A 112 -11.57 14.56 -9.32
N ILE A 113 -10.81 15.56 -9.75
CA ILE A 113 -11.20 16.95 -9.74
C ILE A 113 -11.01 17.46 -11.15
N ASN A 114 -12.04 18.11 -11.69
CA ASN A 114 -11.92 18.83 -12.94
C ASN A 114 -12.86 20.04 -12.92
N ASP A 115 -12.36 21.18 -13.37
CA ASP A 115 -13.18 22.40 -13.44
C ASP A 115 -14.09 22.42 -14.68
N ASN A 116 -13.70 21.74 -15.75
CA ASN A 116 -14.41 21.77 -17.04
C ASN A 116 -13.94 20.64 -17.99
N ASN A 117 -14.85 19.79 -18.48
CA ASN A 117 -14.58 18.78 -19.53
C ASN A 117 -13.37 17.86 -19.26
N GLY A 118 -13.02 17.61 -18.00
CA GLY A 118 -12.02 16.62 -17.62
C GLY A 118 -12.64 15.24 -17.42
N THR A 119 -11.95 14.18 -17.81
CA THR A 119 -12.40 12.81 -17.56
C THR A 119 -11.28 11.93 -17.07
N MET A 120 -11.61 11.03 -16.14
CA MET A 120 -10.80 9.87 -15.83
C MET A 120 -11.46 8.62 -16.44
N THR A 121 -10.76 7.95 -17.34
CA THR A 121 -11.27 6.75 -18.05
C THR A 121 -10.44 5.54 -17.68
N ILE A 122 -11.10 4.40 -17.52
CA ILE A 122 -10.46 3.11 -17.27
C ILE A 122 -10.35 2.39 -18.60
N ASN A 123 -9.12 2.07 -18.99
CA ASN A 123 -8.80 1.31 -20.20
C ASN A 123 -8.25 -0.07 -19.82
N ASP A 124 -8.01 -0.91 -20.82
CA ASP A 124 -7.34 -2.19 -20.62
C ASP A 124 -5.86 -1.97 -20.24
N GLY A 125 -5.54 -2.21 -18.97
CA GLY A 125 -4.17 -2.11 -18.46
C GLY A 125 -3.69 -0.72 -18.05
N TYR A 126 -4.54 0.32 -18.02
CA TYR A 126 -4.18 1.66 -17.53
C TYR A 126 -5.41 2.57 -17.35
N ILE A 127 -5.23 3.70 -16.66
CA ILE A 127 -6.21 4.80 -16.68
C ILE A 127 -5.71 5.95 -17.56
N SER A 128 -6.64 6.72 -18.11
CA SER A 128 -6.38 8.00 -18.78
C SER A 128 -6.98 9.13 -17.97
N ILE A 129 -6.19 10.16 -17.70
CA ILE A 129 -6.67 11.46 -17.26
C ILE A 129 -6.60 12.38 -18.47
N SER A 130 -7.74 12.88 -18.91
CA SER A 130 -7.82 13.78 -20.07
C SER A 130 -8.61 15.03 -19.75
N ASN A 131 -8.34 16.08 -20.49
CA ASN A 131 -9.14 17.29 -20.53
C ASN A 131 -9.30 17.74 -21.98
N GLY A 132 -10.45 18.36 -22.29
CA GLY A 132 -10.70 18.92 -23.62
C GLY A 132 -10.21 20.36 -23.79
N VAL A 133 -9.88 21.02 -22.68
CA VAL A 133 -9.41 22.42 -22.60
C VAL A 133 -8.35 22.55 -21.51
N ALA A 134 -7.46 23.53 -21.64
CA ALA A 134 -6.46 23.84 -20.63
C ALA A 134 -7.12 24.35 -19.34
N ASN A 135 -7.26 23.48 -18.35
CA ASN A 135 -7.91 23.75 -17.08
C ASN A 135 -7.29 22.95 -15.95
N ASN A 136 -7.69 23.28 -14.72
CA ASN A 136 -7.29 22.51 -13.57
C ASN A 136 -8.04 21.15 -13.56
N THR A 137 -7.31 20.10 -13.92
CA THR A 137 -7.79 18.72 -13.86
C THR A 137 -6.74 17.90 -13.14
N TYR A 138 -7.14 17.18 -12.11
CA TYR A 138 -6.21 16.35 -11.36
C TYR A 138 -6.82 15.11 -10.72
N LEU A 139 -5.97 14.11 -10.58
CA LEU A 139 -6.22 12.93 -9.78
C LEU A 139 -5.44 13.06 -8.46
N GLN A 140 -6.14 12.88 -7.34
CA GLN A 140 -5.61 13.10 -6.00
C GLN A 140 -5.71 11.83 -5.16
N TYR A 141 -4.65 11.54 -4.40
CA TYR A 141 -4.63 10.54 -3.35
C TYR A 141 -4.43 11.23 -2.00
N ASN A 142 -5.48 11.29 -1.18
CA ASN A 142 -5.39 11.86 0.17
C ASN A 142 -4.72 10.89 1.13
N TYR A 143 -3.72 11.38 1.87
CA TYR A 143 -3.08 10.63 2.94
C TYR A 143 -4.02 10.47 4.13
N ASP A 144 -3.73 9.40 4.87
CA ASP A 144 -4.44 8.99 6.07
C ASP A 144 -3.41 8.75 7.17
N THR A 145 -3.81 8.46 8.40
CA THR A 145 -2.92 8.21 9.54
C THR A 145 -1.96 7.04 9.33
N ASP A 146 -2.22 6.15 8.36
CA ASP A 146 -1.30 5.08 7.97
C ASP A 146 -0.04 5.66 7.29
N MET A 147 -0.13 6.85 6.69
CA MET A 147 1.01 7.56 6.07
C MET A 147 1.93 8.25 7.10
N LYS A 148 1.64 8.13 8.41
CA LYS A 148 2.59 8.52 9.46
C LYS A 148 3.92 7.78 9.35
N VAL A 149 3.94 6.59 8.72
CA VAL A 149 5.15 5.81 8.47
C VAL A 149 6.19 6.57 7.62
N LEU A 150 5.78 7.59 6.87
CA LEU A 150 6.70 8.41 6.06
C LEU A 150 7.51 9.41 6.92
N GLU A 151 7.18 9.58 8.21
CA GLU A 151 7.76 10.58 9.10
C GLU A 151 9.25 10.32 9.35
N GLY A 152 10.11 11.25 8.90
CA GLY A 152 11.56 11.14 9.09
C GLY A 152 12.25 10.19 8.10
N GLU A 153 11.51 9.58 7.18
CA GLU A 153 12.03 8.53 6.29
C GLU A 153 12.44 9.06 4.92
N LYS A 154 13.28 8.29 4.22
CA LYS A 154 13.44 8.45 2.77
C LYS A 154 12.34 7.69 2.07
N VAL A 155 11.77 8.27 1.02
CA VAL A 155 10.69 7.64 0.25
C VAL A 155 10.97 7.76 -1.24
N THR A 156 10.54 6.77 -2.01
CA THR A 156 10.65 6.77 -3.46
C THR A 156 9.27 6.63 -4.10
N PHE A 157 8.95 7.55 -5.00
CA PHE A 157 7.83 7.45 -5.93
C PHE A 157 8.29 6.84 -7.24
N THR A 158 7.48 5.95 -7.80
CA THR A 158 7.63 5.45 -9.16
C THR A 158 6.29 5.58 -9.88
N ILE A 159 6.31 6.11 -11.10
CA ILE A 159 5.16 6.17 -12.00
C ILE A 159 5.54 5.62 -13.36
N VAL A 160 4.64 4.83 -13.95
CA VAL A 160 4.74 4.40 -15.35
C VAL A 160 3.65 5.08 -16.15
N TYR A 161 4.07 5.96 -17.07
CA TYR A 161 3.17 6.82 -17.80
C TYR A 161 3.57 6.96 -19.28
N LYS A 162 2.62 7.44 -20.07
CA LYS A 162 2.86 8.12 -21.34
C LYS A 162 1.92 9.32 -21.41
N SER A 163 2.25 10.34 -22.19
CA SER A 163 1.47 11.58 -22.17
C SER A 163 1.57 12.36 -23.46
N THR A 164 0.49 13.07 -23.82
CA THR A 164 0.47 14.00 -24.96
C THR A 164 0.77 15.44 -24.57
N ALA A 165 0.73 15.75 -23.27
CA ALA A 165 1.04 17.07 -22.71
C ALA A 165 1.88 16.94 -21.44
N THR A 166 2.44 18.04 -20.94
CA THR A 166 3.12 18.01 -19.63
C THR A 166 2.10 17.91 -18.51
N TYR A 167 2.32 16.99 -17.58
CA TYR A 167 1.58 16.90 -16.33
C TYR A 167 2.54 17.07 -15.15
N ARG A 168 2.02 17.49 -14.02
CA ARG A 168 2.75 17.60 -12.76
C ARG A 168 2.34 16.47 -11.84
N LEU A 169 3.30 15.67 -11.40
CA LEU A 169 3.18 14.86 -10.19
C LEU A 169 3.71 15.69 -9.02
N SER A 170 2.80 16.20 -8.20
CA SER A 170 3.14 16.88 -6.95
C SER A 170 2.93 15.94 -5.78
N SER A 171 3.91 15.91 -4.89
CA SER A 171 3.77 15.28 -3.60
C SER A 171 3.64 16.39 -2.54
N PHE A 172 2.41 16.68 -2.15
CA PHE A 172 2.14 17.55 -1.02
C PHE A 172 2.40 16.74 0.25
N ILE A 173 3.64 16.76 0.72
CA ILE A 173 4.10 16.21 2.00
C ILE A 173 4.47 17.42 2.84
N GLY A 174 3.53 17.90 3.67
CA GLY A 174 3.50 19.23 4.29
C GLY A 174 4.63 19.65 5.27
N SER A 175 5.89 19.59 4.84
CA SER A 175 7.04 20.21 5.54
C SER A 175 8.10 20.79 4.60
N ALA A 176 7.98 20.65 3.29
CA ALA A 176 8.84 21.39 2.40
C ALA A 176 8.30 22.82 2.30
N GLU A 177 9.16 23.83 2.43
CA GLU A 177 8.80 25.23 2.17
C GLU A 177 8.28 25.43 0.73
N GLU A 178 8.44 24.43 -0.14
CA GLU A 178 7.89 24.36 -1.51
C GLU A 178 7.42 22.93 -1.86
N ASP A 179 6.35 22.83 -2.66
CA ASP A 179 5.89 21.57 -3.25
C ASP A 179 7.01 20.88 -4.05
N VAL A 180 7.26 19.59 -3.80
CA VAL A 180 8.15 18.83 -4.67
C VAL A 180 7.38 18.33 -5.88
N ASN A 181 7.72 18.92 -7.02
CA ASN A 181 7.06 18.70 -8.29
C ASN A 181 7.96 17.92 -9.25
N ILE A 182 7.40 16.88 -9.88
CA ILE A 182 7.97 16.28 -11.09
C ILE A 182 7.10 16.68 -12.27
N TYR A 183 7.75 17.13 -13.34
CA TYR A 183 7.08 17.31 -14.62
C TYR A 183 7.22 16.04 -15.46
N LEU A 184 6.07 15.47 -15.78
CA LEU A 184 5.86 14.34 -16.68
C LEU A 184 5.71 14.90 -18.09
N THR A 185 6.82 15.05 -18.81
CA THR A 185 6.84 15.61 -20.17
C THR A 185 6.18 14.65 -21.17
N PRO A 186 5.67 15.17 -22.31
CA PRO A 186 5.08 14.34 -23.36
C PRO A 186 6.03 13.23 -23.81
N ILE A 187 5.48 12.03 -23.97
CA ILE A 187 6.20 10.85 -24.45
C ILE A 187 5.19 9.85 -25.01
N ASP A 188 5.53 9.23 -26.14
CA ASP A 188 4.67 8.35 -26.91
C ASP A 188 4.73 6.88 -26.45
N ASP A 189 5.82 6.49 -25.76
CA ASP A 189 5.99 5.16 -25.17
C ASP A 189 5.95 5.17 -23.63
N TRP A 190 5.58 4.02 -23.06
CA TRP A 190 5.52 3.80 -21.62
C TRP A 190 6.88 4.01 -20.98
N THR A 191 6.97 5.05 -20.16
CA THR A 191 8.21 5.46 -19.51
C THR A 191 8.07 5.40 -18.00
N VAL A 192 9.14 4.96 -17.33
CA VAL A 192 9.25 4.97 -15.88
C VAL A 192 9.84 6.31 -15.44
N LYS A 193 9.22 6.96 -14.46
CA LYS A 193 9.77 8.14 -13.79
C LYS A 193 9.82 7.89 -12.29
N THR A 194 10.94 8.25 -11.67
CA THR A 194 11.16 8.06 -10.23
C THR A 194 11.51 9.38 -9.56
N LEU A 195 11.13 9.53 -8.29
CA LEU A 195 11.52 10.62 -7.41
C LEU A 195 11.80 10.08 -6.03
N THR A 196 12.97 10.41 -5.50
CA THR A 196 13.31 10.10 -4.11
C THR A 196 13.25 11.39 -3.31
N LEU A 197 12.55 11.35 -2.19
CA LEU A 197 12.42 12.44 -1.24
C LEU A 197 13.05 12.04 0.08
N ASP A 198 13.74 12.98 0.70
CA ASP A 198 14.22 12.86 2.08
C ASP A 198 13.26 13.63 2.98
N LEU A 199 12.51 12.88 3.80
CA LEU A 199 11.51 13.44 4.71
C LEU A 199 12.04 13.53 6.15
N SER A 200 13.36 13.57 6.34
CA SER A 200 14.01 13.67 7.66
C SER A 200 13.52 14.85 8.52
N SER A 201 13.24 15.99 7.89
CA SER A 201 12.66 17.17 8.55
C SER A 201 11.13 17.18 8.57
N TRP A 202 10.47 16.25 7.86
CA TRP A 202 9.01 16.17 7.81
C TRP A 202 8.43 15.55 9.07
N LYS A 203 7.32 16.14 9.51
CA LYS A 203 6.54 15.68 10.65
C LYS A 203 5.11 15.47 10.24
N TYR A 204 4.62 14.24 10.36
CA TYR A 204 3.23 13.94 10.09
C TYR A 204 2.35 14.70 11.08
N SER A 205 1.45 15.52 10.57
CA SER A 205 0.50 16.30 11.36
C SER A 205 -0.92 15.94 10.96
N ILE A 206 -1.68 15.37 11.90
CA ILE A 206 -3.10 15.05 11.72
C ILE A 206 -3.87 16.38 11.56
N GLY A 207 -4.72 16.48 10.52
CA GLY A 207 -5.63 17.61 10.34
C GLY A 207 -5.11 18.77 9.50
N LYS A 208 -3.95 18.64 8.82
CA LYS A 208 -3.59 19.54 7.72
C LYS A 208 -4.13 19.03 6.38
N VAL A 209 -4.73 19.94 5.61
CA VAL A 209 -5.42 19.69 4.33
C VAL A 209 -4.46 19.31 3.19
N GLU A 210 -3.15 19.41 3.40
CA GLU A 210 -2.11 19.44 2.35
C GLU A 210 -1.25 18.17 2.32
N SER A 211 -1.80 17.01 2.69
CA SER A 211 -1.07 15.74 2.68
C SER A 211 -1.66 14.82 1.61
N SER A 212 -1.19 14.97 0.37
CA SER A 212 -1.71 14.21 -0.77
C SER A 212 -0.70 14.06 -1.90
N ILE A 213 -0.95 13.09 -2.77
CA ILE A 213 -0.30 12.99 -4.09
C ILE A 213 -1.28 13.54 -5.11
N ILE A 214 -0.80 14.39 -6.01
CA ILE A 214 -1.62 15.00 -7.06
C ILE A 214 -0.94 14.81 -8.42
N LEU A 215 -1.68 14.22 -9.36
CA LEU A 215 -1.37 14.23 -10.79
C LEU A 215 -2.22 15.29 -11.47
N GLN A 216 -1.62 16.39 -11.93
CA GLN A 216 -2.35 17.56 -12.41
C GLN A 216 -1.93 17.96 -13.82
N SER A 217 -2.88 18.44 -14.62
CA SER A 217 -2.66 19.05 -15.93
C SER A 217 -1.98 20.43 -15.81
N TYR A 218 -0.72 20.46 -15.37
CA TYR A 218 0.04 21.70 -15.15
C TYR A 218 1.51 21.51 -15.55
N ASP A 219 2.08 22.49 -16.23
CA ASP A 219 3.47 22.44 -16.74
C ASP A 219 4.49 23.23 -15.92
N GLY A 220 4.07 23.86 -14.82
CA GLY A 220 4.89 24.76 -14.02
C GLY A 220 4.62 26.25 -14.27
N SER A 221 3.83 26.56 -15.30
CA SER A 221 3.43 27.92 -15.66
C SER A 221 1.93 28.05 -15.91
N SER A 222 1.33 27.07 -16.59
CA SER A 222 -0.05 27.08 -17.03
C SER A 222 -0.68 25.69 -16.98
N PHE A 223 -2.01 25.66 -16.99
CA PHE A 223 -2.71 24.39 -17.15
C PHE A 223 -2.58 23.88 -18.57
N THR A 224 -2.34 22.58 -18.72
CA THR A 224 -2.12 21.94 -20.02
C THR A 224 -3.41 21.30 -20.54
N ASN A 225 -3.48 21.07 -21.85
CA ASN A 225 -4.56 20.35 -22.50
C ASN A 225 -3.98 19.08 -23.15
N GLY A 226 -4.45 17.91 -22.74
CA GLY A 226 -3.96 16.65 -23.28
C GLY A 226 -4.49 15.44 -22.54
N THR A 227 -3.70 14.36 -22.59
CA THR A 227 -4.02 13.10 -21.92
C THR A 227 -2.77 12.55 -21.27
N LEU A 228 -2.90 12.15 -20.00
CA LEU A 228 -1.94 11.40 -19.23
C LEU A 228 -2.46 9.97 -19.04
N ASP A 229 -1.75 9.00 -19.60
CA ASP A 229 -2.04 7.59 -19.40
C ASP A 229 -1.11 7.03 -18.32
N VAL A 230 -1.66 6.31 -17.34
CA VAL A 230 -0.90 5.80 -16.19
C VAL A 230 -1.21 4.33 -15.95
N LYS A 231 -0.15 3.50 -15.94
CA LYS A 231 -0.24 2.06 -15.61
C LYS A 231 -0.28 1.83 -14.12
N TYR A 232 0.61 2.47 -13.38
CA TYR A 232 0.65 2.38 -11.92
C TYR A 232 1.42 3.54 -11.32
N ILE A 233 1.16 3.76 -10.04
CA ILE A 233 1.95 4.62 -9.15
C ILE A 233 2.31 3.82 -7.91
N LYS A 234 3.57 3.92 -7.52
CA LYS A 234 4.14 3.27 -6.35
C LYS A 234 4.73 4.34 -5.44
N LEU A 235 4.46 4.23 -4.15
CA LEU A 235 5.19 4.93 -3.09
C LEU A 235 5.80 3.87 -2.19
N GLU A 236 7.10 3.93 -1.93
CA GLU A 236 7.79 2.96 -1.09
C GLU A 236 8.81 3.65 -0.18
N LEU A 237 9.13 3.01 0.94
CA LEU A 237 10.19 3.49 1.84
C LEU A 237 11.58 3.23 1.23
N GLY A 238 12.56 4.03 1.64
CA GLY A 238 13.93 3.93 1.16
C GLY A 238 14.23 4.90 0.01
N SER A 239 15.47 4.82 -0.46
CA SER A 239 16.01 5.75 -1.46
C SER A 239 16.04 5.21 -2.89
N VAL A 240 15.67 3.94 -3.07
CA VAL A 240 15.81 3.20 -4.32
C VAL A 240 14.45 2.66 -4.73
N ALA A 241 14.09 2.86 -5.99
CA ALA A 241 12.89 2.27 -6.57
C ALA A 241 13.07 0.75 -6.70
N THR A 242 12.19 -0.03 -6.09
CA THR A 242 12.19 -1.49 -6.22
C THR A 242 11.15 -1.93 -7.26
N PRO A 243 11.26 -3.13 -7.86
CA PRO A 243 10.28 -3.61 -8.82
C PRO A 243 8.83 -3.51 -8.32
N PHE A 244 7.89 -3.25 -9.21
CA PHE A 244 6.48 -3.19 -8.85
C PHE A 244 5.92 -4.61 -8.65
N ILE A 245 5.57 -4.95 -7.41
CA ILE A 245 4.91 -6.21 -7.06
C ILE A 245 3.45 -5.87 -6.76
N PRO A 246 2.49 -6.26 -7.64
CA PRO A 246 1.08 -6.01 -7.38
C PRO A 246 0.60 -6.82 -6.18
N ARG A 247 -0.27 -6.22 -5.37
CA ARG A 247 -1.06 -6.99 -4.39
C ARG A 247 -2.04 -7.89 -5.14
N LEU A 248 -2.42 -8.99 -4.51
CA LEU A 248 -3.55 -9.77 -4.99
C LEU A 248 -4.82 -8.92 -4.94
N TYR A 249 -5.69 -9.06 -5.94
CA TYR A 249 -6.91 -8.25 -6.04
C TYR A 249 -7.77 -8.30 -4.77
N GLY A 250 -7.90 -9.47 -4.12
CA GLY A 250 -8.67 -9.61 -2.88
C GLY A 250 -8.08 -8.83 -1.70
N GLU A 251 -6.75 -8.68 -1.64
CA GLU A 251 -6.08 -7.87 -0.62
C GLU A 251 -6.33 -6.38 -0.88
N GLU A 252 -6.19 -5.94 -2.13
CA GLU A 252 -6.45 -4.57 -2.55
C GLU A 252 -7.93 -4.19 -2.31
N LEU A 253 -8.86 -5.11 -2.62
CA LEU A 253 -10.28 -4.93 -2.35
C LEU A 253 -10.56 -4.78 -0.86
N ALA A 254 -9.97 -5.62 0.00
CA ALA A 254 -10.14 -5.51 1.44
C ALA A 254 -9.60 -4.18 1.99
N LEU A 255 -8.49 -3.66 1.44
CA LEU A 255 -7.94 -2.35 1.79
C LEU A 255 -8.86 -1.21 1.33
N CYS A 256 -9.36 -1.25 0.09
CA CYS A 256 -10.34 -0.29 -0.43
C CYS A 256 -11.66 -0.31 0.36
N GLN A 257 -12.10 -1.50 0.78
CA GLN A 257 -13.32 -1.69 1.58
C GLN A 257 -13.28 -1.01 2.95
N ARG A 258 -12.09 -0.63 3.45
CA ARG A 258 -11.98 0.21 4.65
C ARG A 258 -12.51 1.63 4.43
N TYR A 259 -12.56 2.10 3.19
CA TYR A 259 -12.96 3.47 2.83
C TYR A 259 -14.30 3.52 2.12
N TYR A 260 -14.65 2.53 1.32
CA TYR A 260 -15.90 2.54 0.57
C TYR A 260 -16.44 1.12 0.45
N GLU A 261 -17.75 0.94 0.54
CA GLU A 261 -18.39 -0.33 0.22
C GLU A 261 -19.75 -0.04 -0.40
N GLU A 262 -20.05 -0.77 -1.47
CA GLU A 262 -21.34 -0.71 -2.14
C GLU A 262 -21.98 -2.10 -2.15
N VAL A 263 -23.21 -2.14 -1.67
CA VAL A 263 -24.07 -3.31 -1.68
C VAL A 263 -25.08 -3.09 -2.80
N PRO A 264 -25.11 -3.94 -3.84
CA PRO A 264 -26.02 -3.75 -4.97
C PRO A 264 -27.49 -3.93 -4.57
N ALA A 265 -28.40 -3.25 -5.29
CA ALA A 265 -29.83 -3.26 -5.00
C ALA A 265 -30.52 -4.65 -5.03
N GLY A 266 -29.90 -5.64 -5.68
CA GLY A 266 -30.41 -7.01 -5.74
C GLY A 266 -30.24 -7.80 -4.43
N GLN A 267 -29.53 -7.26 -3.43
CA GLN A 267 -29.29 -7.96 -2.17
C GLN A 267 -30.36 -7.61 -1.14
N GLN A 268 -31.04 -8.63 -0.62
CA GLN A 268 -32.03 -8.47 0.46
C GLN A 268 -31.34 -8.25 1.79
N VAL A 269 -31.87 -7.31 2.57
CA VAL A 269 -31.46 -7.13 3.96
C VAL A 269 -32.60 -7.47 4.90
N LEU A 270 -32.31 -8.26 5.92
CA LEU A 270 -33.28 -8.71 6.89
C LEU A 270 -33.26 -7.81 8.15
N GLY A 271 -34.44 -7.49 8.62
CA GLY A 271 -34.69 -6.74 9.84
C GLY A 271 -35.87 -7.31 10.63
N VAL A 272 -36.13 -6.72 11.79
CA VAL A 272 -37.23 -7.12 12.67
C VAL A 272 -38.06 -5.90 13.02
N LYS A 273 -39.39 -6.06 13.01
CA LYS A 273 -40.35 -5.04 13.43
C LYS A 273 -40.57 -5.07 14.96
N ASP A 274 -40.42 -3.93 15.62
CA ASP A 274 -40.84 -3.72 17.00
C ASP A 274 -42.32 -3.27 17.07
N ASN A 275 -42.74 -2.60 18.15
CA ASN A 275 -44.12 -2.11 18.30
C ASN A 275 -44.51 -1.01 17.29
N VAL A 276 -43.56 -0.25 16.75
CA VAL A 276 -43.82 0.97 15.94
C VAL A 276 -43.01 0.99 14.64
N ASN A 277 -41.75 0.57 14.68
CA ASN A 277 -40.75 0.69 13.63
C ASN A 277 -40.20 -0.69 13.24
N ALA A 278 -39.45 -0.75 12.15
CA ALA A 278 -38.56 -1.88 11.90
C ALA A 278 -37.10 -1.47 11.87
N PHE A 279 -36.24 -2.39 12.27
CA PHE A 279 -34.80 -2.16 12.33
C PHE A 279 -34.05 -3.17 11.50
N ILE A 280 -33.08 -2.66 10.77
CA ILE A 280 -32.15 -3.43 9.96
C ILE A 280 -30.75 -3.16 10.47
N TYR A 281 -30.02 -4.22 10.77
CA TYR A 281 -28.63 -4.17 11.19
C TYR A 281 -27.74 -4.58 10.02
N TRP A 282 -26.76 -3.75 9.70
CA TRP A 282 -25.80 -4.04 8.65
C TRP A 282 -24.40 -4.17 9.25
N ASN A 283 -23.75 -5.31 8.99
CA ASN A 283 -22.34 -5.51 9.29
C ASN A 283 -21.53 -5.20 8.03
N PHE A 284 -20.53 -4.35 8.17
CA PHE A 284 -19.63 -4.06 7.07
C PHE A 284 -18.67 -5.22 6.81
N ILE A 285 -18.22 -5.36 5.56
CA ILE A 285 -17.32 -6.45 5.16
C ILE A 285 -15.99 -6.37 5.93
N VAL A 286 -15.50 -5.15 6.12
CA VAL A 286 -14.31 -4.85 6.93
C VAL A 286 -14.59 -3.66 7.83
N GLU A 287 -13.80 -3.54 8.91
CA GLU A 287 -13.82 -2.34 9.74
C GLU A 287 -13.43 -1.11 8.92
N LYS A 288 -14.31 -0.10 8.94
CA LYS A 288 -14.12 1.16 8.22
C LYS A 288 -13.09 2.02 8.89
N ARG A 289 -12.44 2.86 8.09
CA ARG A 289 -11.35 3.69 8.56
C ARG A 289 -11.81 4.75 9.55
N ILE A 290 -12.90 5.43 9.20
CA ILE A 290 -13.62 6.40 10.03
C ILE A 290 -15.06 5.91 10.22
N ASN A 291 -15.83 6.58 11.09
CA ASN A 291 -17.26 6.31 11.16
C ASN A 291 -17.88 6.68 9.80
N PRO A 292 -18.48 5.71 9.07
CA PRO A 292 -18.96 5.98 7.72
C PRO A 292 -20.29 6.71 7.73
N THR A 293 -20.53 7.45 6.65
CA THR A 293 -21.87 7.84 6.22
C THR A 293 -22.49 6.68 5.47
N VAL A 294 -23.68 6.26 5.89
CA VAL A 294 -24.44 5.20 5.21
C VAL A 294 -25.63 5.84 4.50
N SER A 295 -25.85 5.47 3.25
CA SER A 295 -27.02 5.90 2.49
C SER A 295 -27.66 4.72 1.76
N PHE A 296 -28.95 4.83 1.53
CA PHE A 296 -29.74 3.85 0.79
C PHE A 296 -30.28 4.51 -0.47
N THR A 297 -30.15 3.85 -1.60
CA THR A 297 -30.68 4.31 -2.88
C THR A 297 -31.42 3.17 -3.57
N HIS A 298 -32.56 3.46 -4.16
CA HIS A 298 -33.30 2.46 -4.93
C HIS A 298 -33.52 2.99 -6.35
N PRO A 299 -33.33 2.17 -7.40
CA PRO A 299 -33.65 2.59 -8.77
C PRO A 299 -35.13 2.98 -8.86
N GLY A 300 -35.44 4.27 -9.00
CA GLY A 300 -36.80 4.78 -9.15
C GLY A 300 -37.40 5.51 -7.94
N TYR A 301 -36.67 5.67 -6.83
CA TYR A 301 -37.09 6.48 -5.69
C TYR A 301 -36.03 7.52 -5.31
N ASP A 302 -36.42 8.48 -4.47
CA ASP A 302 -35.50 9.42 -3.85
C ASP A 302 -34.52 8.70 -2.90
N ASN A 303 -33.40 9.35 -2.60
CA ASN A 303 -32.43 8.85 -1.63
C ASN A 303 -33.12 8.56 -0.27
N ASN A 304 -32.61 7.56 0.44
CA ASN A 304 -33.12 7.07 1.72
C ASN A 304 -34.55 6.52 1.67
N HIS A 305 -34.90 5.86 0.56
CA HIS A 305 -36.11 5.06 0.44
C HIS A 305 -35.77 3.63 0.05
N VAL A 306 -36.58 2.68 0.51
CA VAL A 306 -36.45 1.24 0.21
C VAL A 306 -37.81 0.64 -0.12
N ASN A 307 -37.80 -0.49 -0.81
CA ASN A 307 -38.95 -1.38 -0.82
C ASN A 307 -38.82 -2.38 0.32
N ALA A 308 -39.82 -2.46 1.19
CA ALA A 308 -39.84 -3.39 2.31
C ALA A 308 -40.99 -4.40 2.16
N TYR A 309 -40.73 -5.65 2.53
CA TYR A 309 -41.70 -6.74 2.47
C TYR A 309 -41.75 -7.46 3.81
N SER A 310 -42.96 -7.75 4.28
CA SER A 310 -43.18 -8.51 5.51
C SER A 310 -44.56 -9.18 5.49
N ASN A 311 -44.65 -10.48 5.78
CA ASN A 311 -45.92 -11.22 5.87
C ASN A 311 -46.90 -10.95 4.71
N ASN A 312 -46.43 -11.01 3.46
CA ASN A 312 -47.19 -10.71 2.24
C ASN A 312 -47.70 -9.25 2.12
N ILE A 313 -47.17 -8.33 2.92
CA ILE A 313 -47.39 -6.90 2.79
C ILE A 313 -46.17 -6.32 2.09
N GLU A 314 -46.42 -5.64 0.96
CA GLU A 314 -45.43 -4.84 0.25
C GLU A 314 -45.59 -3.37 0.65
N LEU A 315 -44.46 -2.76 1.02
CA LEU A 315 -44.34 -1.36 1.41
C LEU A 315 -43.39 -0.70 0.42
N ALA A 316 -43.96 -0.20 -0.67
CA ALA A 316 -43.20 0.49 -1.70
C ALA A 316 -42.83 1.90 -1.26
N ASN A 317 -41.67 2.38 -1.72
CA ASN A 317 -41.18 3.74 -1.46
C ASN A 317 -41.19 4.12 0.04
N THR A 318 -40.70 3.22 0.89
CA THR A 318 -40.75 3.42 2.33
C THR A 318 -39.54 4.23 2.77
N PRO A 319 -39.72 5.37 3.47
CA PRO A 319 -38.61 6.18 3.95
C PRO A 319 -37.81 5.40 4.99
N VAL A 320 -36.50 5.63 5.02
CA VAL A 320 -35.60 5.05 6.01
C VAL A 320 -34.72 6.10 6.65
N GLU A 321 -34.35 5.85 7.90
CA GLU A 321 -33.47 6.71 8.69
C GLU A 321 -32.28 5.89 9.19
N ILE A 322 -31.06 6.43 9.09
CA ILE A 322 -29.90 5.85 9.78
C ILE A 322 -29.97 6.30 11.24
N GLU A 323 -30.19 5.35 12.16
CA GLU A 323 -30.31 5.67 13.58
C GLU A 323 -28.93 5.83 14.22
N TRP A 324 -28.00 4.94 13.89
CA TRP A 324 -26.61 5.06 14.30
C TRP A 324 -25.68 4.30 13.36
N THR A 325 -24.41 4.72 13.38
CA THR A 325 -23.31 4.13 12.62
C THR A 325 -22.05 4.11 13.49
N ASN A 326 -21.28 3.04 13.41
CA ASN A 326 -19.92 2.95 13.92
C ASN A 326 -19.04 2.31 12.85
N LYS A 327 -17.73 2.13 13.09
CA LYS A 327 -16.80 1.59 12.09
C LYS A 327 -17.08 0.16 11.61
N ARG A 328 -17.95 -0.61 12.27
CA ARG A 328 -18.23 -2.01 11.92
C ARG A 328 -19.67 -2.26 11.48
N THR A 329 -20.57 -1.41 11.92
CA THR A 329 -22.00 -1.67 11.83
C THR A 329 -22.79 -0.38 11.70
N ALA A 330 -23.94 -0.48 11.06
CA ALA A 330 -24.97 0.56 11.06
C ALA A 330 -26.34 -0.05 11.38
N ARG A 331 -27.19 0.77 12.00
CA ARG A 331 -28.59 0.43 12.22
C ARG A 331 -29.47 1.42 11.47
N MET A 332 -30.32 0.86 10.61
CA MET A 332 -31.36 1.57 9.89
C MET A 332 -32.71 1.35 10.58
N LYS A 333 -33.54 2.38 10.57
CA LYS A 333 -34.90 2.39 11.07
C LYS A 333 -35.87 2.69 9.93
N ILE A 334 -36.92 1.89 9.83
CA ILE A 334 -38.09 2.13 8.98
C ILE A 334 -39.22 2.58 9.90
N PRO A 335 -39.62 3.87 9.86
CA PRO A 335 -40.58 4.41 10.82
C PRO A 335 -42.02 4.00 10.52
N ALA A 336 -42.84 3.95 11.58
CA ALA A 336 -44.32 3.96 11.53
C ALA A 336 -44.98 2.86 10.67
N LEU A 337 -44.55 1.60 10.82
CA LEU A 337 -45.08 0.47 10.05
C LEU A 337 -46.38 -0.10 10.61
N SER A 338 -47.44 0.70 10.74
CA SER A 338 -48.70 0.30 11.41
C SER A 338 -49.39 -0.94 10.80
N SER A 339 -49.20 -1.21 9.51
CA SER A 339 -49.79 -2.34 8.79
C SER A 339 -49.11 -3.70 9.06
N VAL A 340 -47.89 -3.71 9.60
CA VAL A 340 -47.09 -4.93 9.80
C VAL A 340 -47.27 -5.46 11.24
N PRO A 341 -47.45 -6.77 11.48
CA PRO A 341 -47.52 -7.31 12.85
C PRO A 341 -46.19 -7.20 13.61
N ILE A 342 -46.25 -7.00 14.93
CA ILE A 342 -45.08 -6.95 15.83
C ILE A 342 -44.28 -8.25 15.74
N GLY A 343 -42.95 -8.16 15.73
CA GLY A 343 -42.05 -9.33 15.66
C GLY A 343 -41.90 -9.93 14.26
N SER A 344 -42.55 -9.37 13.24
CA SER A 344 -42.40 -9.84 11.86
C SER A 344 -41.01 -9.57 11.32
N ALA A 345 -40.49 -10.52 10.55
CA ALA A 345 -39.29 -10.31 9.74
C ALA A 345 -39.61 -9.36 8.58
N ILE A 346 -38.71 -8.41 8.33
CA ILE A 346 -38.81 -7.47 7.22
C ILE A 346 -37.63 -7.69 6.29
N SER A 347 -37.88 -7.88 5.01
CA SER A 347 -36.83 -7.81 3.98
C SER A 347 -36.91 -6.46 3.27
N ALA A 348 -35.79 -5.73 3.21
CA ALA A 348 -35.68 -4.49 2.44
C ALA A 348 -34.74 -4.67 1.24
N PHE A 349 -35.04 -3.95 0.16
CA PHE A 349 -34.25 -3.92 -1.08
C PHE A 349 -33.86 -2.49 -1.44
N GLY A 350 -32.62 -2.33 -1.89
CA GLY A 350 -32.02 -1.05 -2.27
C GLY A 350 -30.50 -1.19 -2.29
N ALA A 351 -29.82 -0.38 -3.09
CA ALA A 351 -28.38 -0.26 -3.02
C ALA A 351 -27.99 0.45 -1.72
N ILE A 352 -26.97 -0.06 -1.03
CA ILE A 352 -26.44 0.52 0.20
C ILE A 352 -25.05 1.02 -0.09
N THR A 353 -24.82 2.29 0.19
CA THR A 353 -23.48 2.88 0.13
C THR A 353 -22.99 3.12 1.54
N ILE A 354 -21.79 2.61 1.85
CA ILE A 354 -21.07 2.85 3.09
C ILE A 354 -19.81 3.64 2.74
N ASN A 355 -19.82 4.94 3.02
CA ASN A 355 -18.75 5.86 2.68
C ASN A 355 -17.96 6.28 3.92
N ALA A 356 -16.72 5.85 4.01
CA ALA A 356 -15.70 6.23 4.99
C ALA A 356 -14.46 6.84 4.31
N GLU A 357 -14.64 7.49 3.16
CA GLU A 357 -13.56 8.18 2.46
C GLU A 357 -13.15 9.48 3.18
N ILE A 358 -11.92 9.94 2.91
CA ILE A 358 -11.28 11.04 3.65
C ILE A 358 -11.23 12.28 2.75
N TYR A 359 -12.14 13.21 2.97
CA TYR A 359 -12.30 14.41 2.14
C TYR A 359 -11.39 15.56 2.52
#